data_AF-A0A9Q0PC27-F1
#
_entry.id   AF-A0A9Q0PC27-F1
#
_cell.length_a   1.000
_cell.length_b   1.000
_cell.length_c   1.000
_cell.angle_alpha   90.00
_cell.angle_beta   90.00
_cell.angle_gamma   90.00
#
_symmetry.space_group_name_H-M   'P 1'
#
loop_
_entity.id
_entity.type
_entity.pdbx_description
1 polymer ?
#
loop_
_entity_poly.entity_id
_entity_poly.type
_entity_poly.pdbx_seq_one_letter_code
_entity_poly.pdbx_strand_id
1 'polypeptide(L)'
;MRAISSNLVIRKGKRKIKHAPNSPRPSLYTMMHNRIAKKNGKTLEIDLLFCELNNYLTAMKGRVTTKASVKWIPFLCVFCFALGILFSNRLWDSSAEPNGQQFLSLRRNEQELQVINDGSGTNKNLPQNKDVMNEVLKTHEAIQSSRSLDKSIAVLQTQLAESKSSQEMSLKSSAAVSTLSRDGSPKQKVFMVIGINTAFSSRKRRDSVRETWMPQGEKLVQLEREKGIVVRFMIGHSATSNSILDRAIDSEDSQHKDFLRLEHVEGYHELSAKTKTFFSTAVAKWDAEFYVKVDDDVHVNLGTLASTLARHRSKPRVYIGCMKSGPVLAQKNVKYHEPEYWKFGEEGNKYFRHATGQIYAISKELATYISLNQPILHKYANEDVSLGAWFIGLEVEHIDDHSMCCGTPPDCAWKAQAGEVCVASFDWSCSGICKSVERIKFVHEKCGEGDGSVWSAVF
;
A
#
# COMPACT_ATOMS: atom_id res chain seq x y z
N MET A 1 -12.19 6.51 -62.40
CA MET A 1 -13.56 5.94 -62.37
C MET A 1 -14.23 6.35 -61.07
N ARG A 2 -15.34 7.09 -61.21
CA ARG A 2 -16.44 7.40 -60.28
C ARG A 2 -16.18 7.35 -58.76
N ALA A 3 -16.10 8.54 -58.19
CA ALA A 3 -16.52 8.85 -56.83
C ALA A 3 -18.05 8.70 -56.70
N ILE A 4 -18.51 8.14 -55.58
CA ILE A 4 -19.91 8.24 -55.13
C ILE A 4 -19.88 8.83 -53.72
N SER A 5 -20.46 10.03 -53.65
CA SER A 5 -20.72 10.82 -52.45
C SER A 5 -22.05 10.38 -51.85
N SER A 6 -22.10 10.19 -50.54
CA SER A 6 -23.35 10.03 -49.78
C SER A 6 -23.44 11.15 -48.75
N ASN A 7 -24.35 12.09 -49.04
CA ASN A 7 -24.73 13.22 -48.21
C ASN A 7 -25.38 12.75 -46.89
N LEU A 8 -24.82 13.15 -45.75
CA LEU A 8 -25.50 13.07 -44.45
C LEU A 8 -26.10 14.43 -44.10
N VAL A 9 -27.44 14.47 -44.08
CA VAL A 9 -28.27 15.65 -43.80
C VAL A 9 -28.19 16.00 -42.31
N ILE A 10 -27.70 17.20 -42.01
CA ILE A 10 -27.69 17.81 -40.67
C ILE A 10 -29.09 18.34 -40.36
N ARG A 11 -29.85 17.64 -39.49
CA ARG A 11 -31.07 18.19 -38.88
C ARG A 11 -30.72 18.95 -37.59
N LYS A 12 -30.77 20.29 -37.67
CA LYS A 12 -30.74 21.21 -36.51
C LYS A 12 -32.03 21.07 -35.69
N GLY A 13 -31.94 20.42 -34.53
CA GLY A 13 -32.99 20.43 -33.50
C GLY A 13 -32.76 21.55 -32.49
N LYS A 14 -33.44 22.69 -32.65
CA LYS A 14 -33.54 23.75 -31.64
C LYS A 14 -34.41 23.25 -30.46
N ARG A 15 -33.85 23.08 -29.26
CA ARG A 15 -34.64 23.05 -28.02
C ARG A 15 -34.58 24.39 -27.33
N LYS A 16 -35.76 24.99 -27.18
CA LYS A 16 -36.04 26.24 -26.47
C LYS A 16 -35.79 26.06 -24.97
N ILE A 17 -35.00 26.97 -24.42
CA ILE A 17 -34.87 27.23 -22.98
C ILE A 17 -36.20 27.88 -22.52
N LYS A 18 -36.87 27.28 -21.53
CA LYS A 18 -37.96 27.91 -20.78
C LYS A 18 -37.44 28.26 -19.39
N HIS A 19 -37.42 29.55 -19.07
CA HIS A 19 -37.31 30.06 -17.71
C HIS A 19 -38.65 29.95 -16.99
N ALA A 20 -38.62 29.51 -15.74
CA ALA A 20 -39.63 29.79 -14.71
C ALA A 20 -38.95 29.67 -13.32
N PRO A 21 -39.46 30.39 -12.29
CA PRO A 21 -38.64 31.05 -11.28
C PRO A 21 -38.69 30.38 -9.89
N ASN A 22 -37.90 30.92 -8.96
CA ASN A 22 -37.81 30.68 -7.51
C ASN A 22 -36.59 29.88 -7.03
N SER A 23 -35.44 30.57 -6.96
CA SER A 23 -34.36 30.24 -6.02
C SER A 23 -34.57 31.02 -4.71
N PRO A 24 -34.57 30.38 -3.52
CA PRO A 24 -34.61 31.12 -2.26
C PRO A 24 -33.33 31.94 -2.06
N ARG A 25 -33.48 33.16 -1.55
CA ARG A 25 -32.37 34.05 -1.18
C ARG A 25 -31.48 33.34 -0.15
N PRO A 26 -30.14 33.43 -0.24
CA PRO A 26 -29.26 32.86 0.76
C PRO A 26 -29.42 33.63 2.08
N SER A 27 -29.46 32.90 3.19
CA SER A 27 -29.49 33.47 4.55
C SER A 27 -28.18 34.21 4.84
N LEU A 28 -28.20 35.12 5.82
CA LEU A 28 -27.05 35.91 6.31
C LEU A 28 -25.79 35.06 6.60
N TYR A 29 -25.95 33.75 6.81
CA TYR A 29 -24.88 32.80 7.04
C TYR A 29 -23.95 32.59 5.82
N THR A 30 -24.47 32.80 4.60
CA THR A 30 -23.72 32.59 3.34
C THR A 30 -22.86 33.81 2.97
N MET A 31 -23.15 34.99 3.53
CA MET A 31 -22.39 36.22 3.25
C MET A 31 -21.11 36.36 4.09
N MET A 32 -20.99 35.65 5.22
CA MET A 32 -19.80 35.74 6.09
C MET A 32 -18.64 34.82 5.69
N HIS A 33 -18.87 33.79 4.87
CA HIS A 33 -17.82 32.82 4.53
C HIS A 33 -16.86 33.23 3.39
N ASN A 34 -17.15 34.31 2.66
CA ASN A 34 -16.32 34.76 1.53
C ASN A 34 -15.28 35.85 1.88
N ARG A 35 -14.96 36.05 3.16
CA ARG A 35 -13.94 37.04 3.58
C ARG A 35 -12.78 36.50 4.41
N ILE A 36 -12.52 35.19 4.39
CA ILE A 36 -11.33 34.63 5.02
C ILE A 36 -10.64 33.70 4.02
N ALA A 37 -10.08 34.29 2.97
CA ALA A 37 -9.07 33.67 2.14
C ALA A 37 -7.84 34.61 2.15
N LYS A 38 -6.69 34.04 2.52
CA LYS A 38 -5.35 34.64 2.68
C LYS A 38 -5.07 35.41 3.98
N LYS A 39 -4.61 34.67 5.00
CA LYS A 39 -3.26 34.89 5.58
C LYS A 39 -2.87 33.72 6.49
N ASN A 40 -1.69 33.14 6.22
CA ASN A 40 -0.89 32.34 7.14
C ASN A 40 -1.49 31.02 7.68
N GLY A 41 -1.61 30.02 6.81
CA GLY A 41 -1.20 28.62 7.07
C GLY A 41 -1.49 27.95 8.42
N LYS A 42 -2.59 28.27 9.12
CA LYS A 42 -3.05 27.58 10.33
C LYS A 42 -4.58 27.59 10.39
N THR A 43 -5.21 26.68 9.67
CA THR A 43 -6.67 26.50 9.70
C THR A 43 -7.02 25.08 9.27
N LEU A 44 -6.54 24.09 10.02
CA LEU A 44 -6.91 22.68 9.82
C LEU A 44 -7.31 21.94 11.09
N GLU A 45 -7.21 22.56 12.28
CA GLU A 45 -7.51 21.88 13.56
C GLU A 45 -8.90 22.14 14.13
N ILE A 46 -9.64 23.14 13.62
CA ILE A 46 -10.96 23.49 14.20
C ILE A 46 -12.11 22.69 13.56
N ASP A 47 -11.96 22.25 12.30
CA ASP A 47 -13.02 21.50 11.59
C ASP A 47 -13.12 20.03 12.02
N LEU A 48 -12.03 19.44 12.52
CA LEU A 48 -12.02 18.06 13.05
C LEU A 48 -12.77 17.95 14.38
N LEU A 49 -12.65 18.95 15.25
CA LEU A 49 -13.34 19.00 16.55
C LEU A 49 -14.85 19.21 16.42
N PHE A 50 -15.31 19.98 15.43
CA PHE A 50 -16.74 20.16 15.17
C PHE A 50 -17.41 18.93 14.54
N CYS A 51 -16.67 18.14 13.76
CA CYS A 51 -17.18 16.92 13.16
C CYS A 51 -17.32 15.79 14.19
N GLU A 52 -16.37 15.67 15.13
CA GLU A 52 -16.46 14.71 16.24
C GLU A 52 -17.57 15.06 17.25
N LEU A 53 -17.77 16.34 17.57
CA LEU A 53 -18.86 16.76 18.48
C LEU A 53 -20.26 16.46 17.89
N ASN A 54 -20.44 16.66 16.58
CA ASN A 54 -21.70 16.34 15.90
C ASN A 54 -21.94 14.83 15.83
N ASN A 55 -20.90 14.02 15.61
CA ASN A 55 -21.02 12.56 15.66
C ASN A 55 -21.32 12.05 17.07
N TYR A 56 -20.77 12.67 18.11
CA TYR A 56 -21.06 12.33 19.52
C TYR A 56 -22.49 12.73 19.94
N LEU A 57 -22.99 13.89 19.49
CA LEU A 57 -24.36 14.35 19.72
C LEU A 57 -25.40 13.52 18.93
N THR A 58 -25.01 12.95 17.79
CA THR A 58 -25.88 12.07 16.99
C THR A 58 -25.91 10.65 17.57
N ALA A 59 -24.82 10.19 18.20
CA ALA A 59 -24.74 8.89 18.88
C ALA A 59 -25.51 8.82 20.21
N MET A 60 -25.81 9.95 20.86
CA MET A 60 -26.63 10.00 22.10
C MET A 60 -28.15 10.05 21.88
N LYS A 61 -28.64 10.03 20.63
CA LYS A 61 -30.10 10.00 20.35
C LYS A 61 -30.76 8.62 20.49
N GLY A 62 -30.03 7.62 20.97
CA GLY A 62 -30.50 6.24 21.01
C GLY A 62 -30.23 5.51 22.33
N ARG A 63 -30.48 6.13 23.50
CA ARG A 63 -30.84 5.48 24.78
C ARG A 63 -30.72 6.49 25.94
N VAL A 64 -31.59 6.31 26.94
CA VAL A 64 -31.69 7.03 28.24
C VAL A 64 -32.65 8.22 28.27
N THR A 65 -33.84 7.94 28.82
CA THR A 65 -34.82 8.90 29.33
C THR A 65 -34.41 9.40 30.71
N THR A 66 -33.72 10.54 30.80
CA THR A 66 -33.72 11.40 32.00
C THR A 66 -33.43 12.85 31.59
N LYS A 67 -34.30 13.78 32.01
CA LYS A 67 -34.17 15.21 31.72
C LYS A 67 -33.05 15.82 32.57
N ALA A 68 -31.87 16.03 31.99
CA ALA A 68 -30.84 16.87 32.60
C ALA A 68 -31.24 18.35 32.50
N SER A 69 -31.18 19.07 33.62
CA SER A 69 -31.58 20.49 33.70
C SER A 69 -30.59 21.38 32.95
N VAL A 70 -31.09 22.18 32.00
CA VAL A 70 -30.36 23.10 31.10
C VAL A 70 -29.46 24.10 31.84
N LYS A 71 -29.65 24.27 33.15
CA LYS A 71 -28.84 25.13 34.02
C LYS A 71 -27.40 24.63 34.26
N TRP A 72 -27.08 23.37 33.98
CA TRP A 72 -25.75 22.79 34.24
C TRP A 72 -24.79 22.81 33.04
N ILE A 73 -25.28 23.11 31.84
CA ILE A 73 -24.49 23.17 30.61
C ILE A 73 -23.33 24.19 30.68
N PRO A 74 -23.51 25.43 31.18
CA PRO A 74 -22.39 26.39 31.22
C PRO A 74 -21.27 25.96 32.19
N PHE A 75 -21.62 25.28 33.28
CA PHE A 75 -20.64 24.77 34.25
C PHE A 75 -19.80 23.62 33.68
N LEU A 76 -20.43 22.73 32.90
CA LEU A 76 -19.74 21.62 32.23
C LEU A 76 -18.75 22.14 31.16
N CYS A 77 -19.13 23.17 30.41
CA CYS A 77 -18.27 23.78 29.39
C CYS A 77 -17.04 24.49 30.00
N VAL A 78 -17.22 25.21 31.10
CA VAL A 78 -16.10 25.87 31.81
C VAL A 78 -15.15 24.84 32.41
N PHE A 79 -15.68 23.73 32.95
CA PHE A 79 -14.86 22.65 33.50
C PHE A 79 -14.03 21.93 32.41
N CYS A 80 -14.62 21.63 31.25
CA CYS A 80 -13.88 21.05 30.11
C CYS A 80 -12.82 22.00 29.55
N PHE A 81 -13.09 23.30 29.51
CA PHE A 81 -12.12 24.29 29.05
C PHE A 81 -10.93 24.44 30.02
N ALA A 82 -11.19 24.44 31.34
CA ALA A 82 -10.14 24.46 32.36
C ALA A 82 -9.25 23.20 32.33
N LEU A 83 -9.85 22.02 32.10
CA LEU A 83 -9.12 20.76 31.90
C LEU A 83 -8.25 20.80 30.62
N GLY A 84 -8.74 21.39 29.54
CA GLY A 84 -7.98 21.57 28.29
C GLY A 84 -6.74 22.45 28.47
N ILE A 85 -6.81 23.50 29.29
CA ILE A 85 -5.68 24.37 29.61
C ILE A 85 -4.64 23.64 30.47
N LEU A 86 -5.07 22.84 31.43
CA LEU A 86 -4.17 22.05 32.30
C LEU A 86 -3.44 20.93 31.54
N PHE A 87 -4.06 20.33 30.53
CA PHE A 87 -3.40 19.32 29.68
C PHE A 87 -2.46 19.95 28.63
N SER A 88 -2.77 21.15 28.13
CA SER A 88 -1.92 21.85 27.15
C SER A 88 -0.63 22.39 27.77
N ASN A 89 -0.67 22.83 29.04
CA ASN A 89 0.51 23.38 29.73
C ASN A 89 1.45 22.31 30.33
N ARG A 90 1.11 21.02 30.26
CA ARG A 90 1.92 19.93 30.84
C ARG A 90 2.69 19.09 29.80
N LEU A 91 2.48 19.36 28.51
CA LEU A 91 3.10 18.62 27.40
C LEU A 91 4.19 19.42 26.65
N TRP A 92 4.55 20.63 27.10
CA TRP A 92 5.56 21.47 26.43
C TRP A 92 6.91 21.60 27.17
N ASP A 93 7.14 20.84 28.25
CA ASP A 93 8.46 20.75 28.88
C ASP A 93 8.92 19.29 28.86
N SER A 94 9.47 18.84 27.73
CA SER A 94 10.49 17.77 27.61
C SER A 94 10.60 17.27 26.17
N SER A 95 11.55 17.82 25.40
CA SER A 95 12.39 17.09 24.44
C SER A 95 13.28 18.08 23.68
N ALA A 96 14.44 18.35 24.27
CA ALA A 96 15.59 18.83 23.54
C ALA A 96 16.36 17.61 23.04
N GLU A 97 16.71 17.57 21.75
CA GLU A 97 17.90 16.90 21.20
C GLU A 97 18.21 17.50 19.81
N PRO A 98 19.48 17.50 19.36
CA PRO A 98 20.08 18.57 18.58
C PRO A 98 20.36 18.17 17.12
N ASN A 99 20.08 19.09 16.20
CA ASN A 99 20.78 19.34 14.91
C ASN A 99 19.81 19.95 13.90
N GLY A 100 19.61 21.26 14.01
CA GLY A 100 18.75 22.03 13.09
C GLY A 100 19.13 23.49 12.96
N GLN A 101 20.35 23.88 13.36
CA GLN A 101 20.85 25.25 13.24
C GLN A 101 22.02 25.29 12.26
N GLN A 102 21.72 25.28 10.95
CA GLN A 102 22.70 25.76 9.97
C GLN A 102 22.12 26.36 8.68
N PHE A 103 20.80 26.50 8.56
CA PHE A 103 20.18 26.99 7.31
C PHE A 103 19.47 28.35 7.41
N LEU A 104 19.60 29.06 8.53
CA LEU A 104 18.98 30.38 8.75
C LEU A 104 19.98 31.54 8.92
N SER A 105 21.29 31.30 8.81
CA SER A 105 22.34 32.34 8.90
C SER A 105 22.82 32.86 7.54
N LEU A 106 22.50 32.21 6.42
CA LEU A 106 22.96 32.60 5.08
C LEU A 106 22.11 33.66 4.38
N ARG A 107 21.03 34.15 5.01
CA ARG A 107 20.12 35.15 4.41
C ARG A 107 20.10 36.50 5.12
N ARG A 108 21.13 36.80 5.93
CA ARG A 108 21.26 38.07 6.67
C ARG A 108 22.48 38.90 6.28
N ASN A 109 23.46 38.36 5.54
CA ASN A 109 24.70 39.08 5.19
C ASN A 109 24.71 39.75 3.79
N GLU A 110 23.60 39.77 3.05
CA GLU A 110 23.52 40.45 1.73
C GLU A 110 22.88 41.85 1.78
N GLN A 111 22.64 42.44 2.96
CA GLN A 111 22.03 43.78 3.09
C GLN A 111 22.86 44.84 3.83
N GLU A 112 24.11 44.56 4.19
CA GLU A 112 25.01 45.57 4.77
C GLU A 112 26.31 45.70 3.98
N LEU A 113 26.25 46.30 2.79
CA LEU A 113 27.41 46.98 2.18
C LEU A 113 27.00 47.94 1.05
N GLN A 114 26.07 48.85 1.33
CA GLN A 114 25.86 50.05 0.52
C GLN A 114 25.47 51.25 1.40
N VAL A 115 26.42 51.77 2.18
CA VAL A 115 26.37 53.15 2.70
C VAL A 115 27.80 53.65 2.89
N ILE A 116 28.06 54.93 2.52
CA ILE A 116 29.28 55.75 2.71
C ILE A 116 30.34 55.55 1.57
N ASN A 117 30.71 56.53 0.73
CA ASN A 117 31.02 57.93 0.97
C ASN A 117 30.87 58.83 -0.28
N ASP A 118 30.52 60.09 -0.05
CA ASP A 118 30.47 61.21 -0.99
C ASP A 118 31.80 61.99 -1.02
N GLY A 119 32.14 62.64 -2.14
CA GLY A 119 32.81 63.96 -2.11
C GLY A 119 34.21 64.18 -2.72
N SER A 120 34.21 64.81 -3.91
CA SER A 120 35.08 65.92 -4.38
C SER A 120 36.42 65.69 -5.13
N GLY A 121 36.52 66.29 -6.34
CA GLY A 121 37.70 67.11 -6.73
C GLY A 121 38.65 66.65 -7.87
N THR A 122 38.28 66.90 -9.13
CA THR A 122 39.10 67.27 -10.34
C THR A 122 40.55 66.77 -10.53
N ASN A 123 40.80 65.96 -11.57
CA ASN A 123 41.47 66.32 -12.87
C ASN A 123 42.07 65.10 -13.62
N LYS A 124 41.71 65.01 -14.91
CA LYS A 124 42.46 64.54 -16.10
C LYS A 124 43.18 63.16 -16.12
N ASN A 125 42.75 62.36 -17.11
CA ASN A 125 43.48 61.36 -17.91
C ASN A 125 43.86 60.02 -17.27
N LEU A 126 43.08 58.94 -17.58
CA LEU A 126 43.52 57.65 -18.15
C LEU A 126 42.34 56.65 -18.18
N PRO A 127 41.69 56.37 -19.32
CA PRO A 127 40.64 55.35 -19.41
C PRO A 127 41.20 54.08 -20.05
N GLN A 128 41.96 53.27 -19.30
CA GLN A 128 42.27 51.90 -19.79
C GLN A 128 42.62 50.85 -18.72
N ASN A 129 42.65 51.19 -17.43
CA ASN A 129 43.14 50.26 -16.39
C ASN A 129 42.07 49.81 -15.37
N LYS A 130 40.90 50.45 -15.33
CA LYS A 130 39.80 50.06 -14.42
C LYS A 130 39.03 48.85 -14.92
N ASP A 131 38.87 48.72 -16.24
CA ASP A 131 38.14 47.61 -16.84
C ASP A 131 38.91 46.30 -16.68
N VAL A 132 40.22 46.34 -16.94
CA VAL A 132 41.13 45.18 -16.79
C VAL A 132 41.19 44.71 -15.35
N MET A 133 41.31 45.61 -14.36
CA MET A 133 41.32 45.20 -12.95
C MET A 133 39.98 44.62 -12.48
N ASN A 134 38.86 45.14 -12.98
CA ASN A 134 37.53 44.60 -12.66
C ASN A 134 37.30 43.24 -13.32
N GLU A 135 37.82 43.05 -14.53
CA GLU A 135 37.78 41.78 -15.25
C GLU A 135 38.68 40.73 -14.58
N VAL A 136 39.87 41.13 -14.12
CA VAL A 136 40.79 40.28 -13.33
C VAL A 136 40.14 39.86 -12.00
N LEU A 137 39.48 40.79 -11.29
CA LEU A 137 38.73 40.48 -10.06
C LEU A 137 37.59 39.49 -10.31
N LYS A 138 36.80 39.69 -11.37
CA LYS A 138 35.74 38.74 -11.77
C LYS A 138 36.30 37.37 -12.13
N THR A 139 37.44 37.28 -12.82
CA THR A 139 38.10 35.99 -13.05
C THR A 139 38.60 35.36 -11.76
N HIS A 140 39.10 36.14 -10.81
CA HIS A 140 39.56 35.61 -9.53
C HIS A 140 38.40 35.05 -8.68
N GLU A 141 37.26 35.75 -8.66
CA GLU A 141 36.03 35.29 -8.01
C GLU A 141 35.47 34.03 -8.70
N ALA A 142 35.48 33.97 -10.03
CA ALA A 142 35.07 32.78 -10.79
C ALA A 142 35.98 31.58 -10.52
N ILE A 143 37.30 31.79 -10.41
CA ILE A 143 38.27 30.74 -10.06
C ILE A 143 38.03 30.25 -8.62
N GLN A 144 37.73 31.16 -7.70
CA GLN A 144 37.44 30.80 -6.31
C GLN A 144 36.11 30.03 -6.18
N SER A 145 35.09 30.43 -6.96
CA SER A 145 33.82 29.71 -7.08
C SER A 145 34.00 28.32 -7.71
N SER A 146 34.79 28.20 -8.77
CA SER A 146 35.14 26.91 -9.38
C SER A 146 35.83 25.99 -8.39
N ARG A 147 36.81 26.49 -7.63
CA ARG A 147 37.50 25.71 -6.58
C ARG A 147 36.56 25.27 -5.46
N SER A 148 35.58 26.10 -5.10
CA SER A 148 34.52 25.74 -4.15
C SER A 148 33.65 24.60 -4.69
N LEU A 149 33.23 24.69 -5.95
CA LEU A 149 32.46 23.64 -6.64
C LEU A 149 33.25 22.33 -6.75
N ASP A 150 34.53 22.39 -7.12
CA ASP A 150 35.40 21.21 -7.18
C ASP A 150 35.53 20.54 -5.81
N LYS A 151 35.60 21.32 -4.73
CA LYS A 151 35.62 20.81 -3.36
C LYS A 151 34.29 20.16 -2.97
N SER A 152 33.16 20.73 -3.37
CA SER A 152 31.83 20.13 -3.17
C SER A 152 31.66 18.84 -3.97
N ILE A 153 32.16 18.80 -5.21
CA ILE A 153 32.15 17.59 -6.05
C ILE A 153 33.03 16.52 -5.42
N ALA A 154 34.22 16.86 -4.93
CA ALA A 154 35.11 15.92 -4.25
C ALA A 154 34.44 15.33 -2.99
N VAL A 155 33.77 16.16 -2.18
CA VAL A 155 33.02 15.67 -1.00
C VAL A 155 31.87 14.75 -1.41
N LEU A 156 31.11 15.11 -2.45
CA LEU A 156 30.02 14.28 -2.96
C LEU A 156 30.54 12.97 -3.58
N GLN A 157 31.70 12.97 -4.23
CA GLN A 157 32.35 11.78 -4.75
C GLN A 157 32.84 10.87 -3.61
N THR A 158 33.37 11.43 -2.54
CA THR A 158 33.75 10.67 -1.33
C THR A 158 32.51 10.09 -0.65
N GLN A 159 31.44 10.86 -0.47
CA GLN A 159 30.17 10.36 0.08
C GLN A 159 29.52 9.30 -0.81
N LEU A 160 29.62 9.45 -2.14
CA LEU A 160 29.17 8.45 -3.11
C LEU A 160 30.04 7.19 -3.05
N ALA A 161 31.35 7.32 -2.85
CA ALA A 161 32.26 6.19 -2.66
C ALA A 161 32.02 5.48 -1.32
N GLU A 162 31.76 6.22 -0.24
CA GLU A 162 31.36 5.67 1.07
C GLU A 162 30.00 4.97 0.96
N SER A 163 29.02 5.57 0.29
CA SER A 163 27.71 4.98 0.04
C SER A 163 27.80 3.76 -0.87
N LYS A 164 28.62 3.80 -1.92
CA LYS A 164 28.91 2.64 -2.79
C LYS A 164 29.67 1.56 -2.06
N SER A 165 30.57 1.89 -1.13
CA SER A 165 31.25 0.89 -0.30
C SER A 165 30.29 0.24 0.69
N SER A 166 29.33 1.01 1.23
CA SER A 166 28.28 0.53 2.12
C SER A 166 27.25 -0.33 1.37
N GLN A 167 26.93 0.06 0.13
CA GLN A 167 26.05 -0.68 -0.76
C GLN A 167 26.75 -1.90 -1.36
N GLU A 168 28.05 -1.85 -1.64
CA GLU A 168 28.88 -3.01 -2.00
C GLU A 168 29.09 -3.94 -0.81
N MET A 169 29.13 -3.45 0.42
CA MET A 169 29.20 -4.28 1.62
C MET A 169 27.84 -4.91 1.94
N SER A 170 26.73 -4.24 1.58
CA SER A 170 25.37 -4.79 1.59
C SER A 170 25.09 -5.76 0.42
N LEU A 171 25.67 -5.51 -0.76
CA LEU A 171 25.63 -6.38 -1.93
C LEU A 171 26.61 -7.56 -1.80
N LYS A 172 27.75 -7.37 -1.13
CA LYS A 172 28.67 -8.45 -0.74
C LYS A 172 28.16 -9.18 0.48
N SER A 173 27.36 -8.60 1.37
CA SER A 173 26.66 -9.39 2.40
C SER A 173 25.50 -10.18 1.79
N SER A 174 24.80 -9.68 0.78
CA SER A 174 23.77 -10.46 0.06
C SER A 174 24.33 -11.46 -0.97
N ALA A 175 25.46 -11.16 -1.63
CA ALA A 175 26.18 -12.09 -2.50
C ALA A 175 27.05 -13.08 -1.72
N ALA A 176 27.69 -12.68 -0.61
CA ALA A 176 28.35 -13.62 0.30
C ALA A 176 27.35 -14.39 1.16
N VAL A 177 26.11 -13.93 1.36
CA VAL A 177 25.01 -14.83 1.79
C VAL A 177 24.73 -15.86 0.70
N SER A 178 24.76 -15.52 -0.59
CA SER A 178 24.59 -16.52 -1.65
C SER A 178 25.75 -17.52 -1.83
N THR A 179 26.97 -17.19 -1.38
CA THR A 179 28.14 -18.11 -1.44
C THR A 179 28.67 -18.63 -0.09
N LEU A 180 28.16 -18.17 1.05
CA LEU A 180 28.45 -18.74 2.39
C LEU A 180 27.23 -19.44 3.01
N SER A 181 26.04 -19.41 2.41
CA SER A 181 24.95 -20.34 2.76
C SER A 181 25.14 -21.71 2.12
N ARG A 182 26.32 -22.30 2.29
CA ARG A 182 26.53 -23.75 2.09
C ARG A 182 26.55 -24.53 3.41
N ASP A 183 26.15 -23.85 4.49
CA ASP A 183 26.00 -24.41 5.84
C ASP A 183 24.62 -24.08 6.45
N GLY A 184 23.61 -23.88 5.59
CA GLY A 184 22.21 -23.95 5.98
C GLY A 184 21.72 -25.38 5.77
N SER A 185 21.00 -25.93 6.74
CA SER A 185 20.26 -27.18 6.52
C SER A 185 19.46 -27.08 5.21
N PRO A 186 19.39 -28.15 4.40
CA PRO A 186 18.63 -28.11 3.16
C PRO A 186 17.22 -27.58 3.43
N LYS A 187 16.80 -26.53 2.71
CA LYS A 187 15.44 -26.01 2.81
C LYS A 187 14.46 -27.15 2.60
N GLN A 188 13.44 -27.22 3.45
CA GLN A 188 12.41 -28.24 3.33
C GLN A 188 11.76 -28.12 1.95
N LYS A 189 11.81 -29.20 1.18
CA LYS A 189 11.11 -29.32 -0.09
C LYS A 189 9.64 -29.56 0.18
N VAL A 190 8.79 -28.72 -0.40
CA VAL A 190 7.34 -28.78 -0.22
C VAL A 190 6.67 -28.56 -1.58
N PHE A 191 5.44 -29.02 -1.72
CA PHE A 191 4.68 -28.82 -2.95
C PHE A 191 4.23 -27.37 -3.10
N MET A 192 3.57 -26.81 -2.06
CA MET A 192 3.16 -25.41 -2.08
C MET A 192 3.20 -24.74 -0.71
N VAL A 193 3.43 -23.43 -0.70
CA VAL A 193 3.33 -22.56 0.48
C VAL A 193 2.19 -21.57 0.26
N ILE A 194 1.20 -21.59 1.14
CA ILE A 194 0.03 -20.72 1.14
C ILE A 194 0.19 -19.66 2.24
N GLY A 195 0.31 -18.40 1.83
CA GLY A 195 0.28 -17.22 2.71
C GLY A 195 -1.10 -16.59 2.74
N ILE A 196 -1.77 -16.65 3.89
CA ILE A 196 -3.07 -16.02 4.12
C ILE A 196 -2.84 -14.59 4.61
N ASN A 197 -3.12 -13.60 3.76
CA ASN A 197 -2.99 -12.19 4.08
C ASN A 197 -3.99 -11.80 5.17
N THR A 198 -3.50 -11.31 6.30
CA THR A 198 -4.33 -10.91 7.44
C THR A 198 -3.83 -9.62 8.08
N ALA A 199 -4.58 -9.03 9.01
CA ALA A 199 -4.17 -7.85 9.75
C ALA A 199 -4.37 -8.04 11.26
N PHE A 200 -3.84 -7.11 12.07
CA PHE A 200 -4.03 -7.13 13.53
C PHE A 200 -5.52 -7.18 13.93
N SER A 201 -6.37 -6.44 13.21
CA SER A 201 -7.82 -6.39 13.45
C SER A 201 -8.59 -7.64 13.01
N SER A 202 -7.97 -8.54 12.24
CA SER A 202 -8.63 -9.68 11.60
C SER A 202 -8.71 -10.94 12.46
N ARG A 203 -8.58 -10.87 13.79
CA ARG A 203 -8.58 -12.05 14.67
C ARG A 203 -9.77 -13.00 14.39
N LYS A 204 -10.98 -12.45 14.38
CA LYS A 204 -12.20 -13.24 14.13
C LYS A 204 -12.23 -13.88 12.73
N ARG A 205 -11.60 -13.25 11.74
CA ARG A 205 -11.48 -13.84 10.39
C ARG A 205 -10.54 -15.03 10.39
N ARG A 206 -9.38 -14.91 11.04
CA ARG A 206 -8.45 -16.04 11.21
C ARG A 206 -9.10 -17.22 11.92
N ASP A 207 -9.84 -16.96 13.00
CA ASP A 207 -10.59 -17.99 13.71
C ASP A 207 -11.62 -18.66 12.78
N SER A 208 -12.36 -17.87 11.98
CA SER A 208 -13.32 -18.43 11.01
C SER A 208 -12.67 -19.26 9.89
N VAL A 209 -11.44 -18.93 9.47
CA VAL A 209 -10.66 -19.73 8.51
C VAL A 209 -10.21 -21.06 9.13
N ARG A 210 -9.72 -21.02 10.38
CA ARG A 210 -9.33 -22.21 11.17
C ARG A 210 -10.52 -23.14 11.45
N GLU A 211 -11.70 -22.57 11.68
CA GLU A 211 -12.95 -23.31 11.93
C GLU A 211 -13.55 -23.89 10.63
N THR A 212 -12.99 -23.58 9.47
CA THR A 212 -13.48 -24.04 8.17
C THR A 212 -12.40 -24.77 7.38
N TRP A 213 -11.81 -24.14 6.37
CA TRP A 213 -11.00 -24.83 5.37
C TRP A 213 -9.54 -25.04 5.77
N MET A 214 -9.04 -24.35 6.81
CA MET A 214 -7.66 -24.49 7.26
C MET A 214 -7.54 -25.52 8.40
N PRO A 215 -6.82 -26.65 8.21
CA PRO A 215 -6.57 -27.60 9.28
C PRO A 215 -5.81 -26.97 10.45
N GLN A 216 -6.03 -27.49 11.66
CA GLN A 216 -5.41 -26.99 12.89
C GLN A 216 -4.60 -28.08 13.60
N GLY A 217 -3.64 -27.67 14.43
CA GLY A 217 -2.87 -28.55 15.30
C GLY A 217 -2.19 -29.70 14.53
N GLU A 218 -2.37 -30.93 14.99
CA GLU A 218 -1.73 -32.11 14.39
C GLU A 218 -2.11 -32.30 12.91
N LYS A 219 -3.34 -31.94 12.51
CA LYS A 219 -3.76 -32.05 11.10
C LYS A 219 -3.00 -31.06 10.20
N LEU A 220 -2.64 -29.88 10.71
CA LEU A 220 -1.83 -28.91 9.97
C LEU A 220 -0.40 -29.43 9.77
N VAL A 221 0.19 -30.00 10.83
CA VAL A 221 1.51 -30.64 10.78
C VAL A 221 1.51 -31.85 9.84
N GLN A 222 0.45 -32.65 9.88
CA GLN A 222 0.27 -33.79 8.98
C GLN A 222 0.18 -33.34 7.51
N LEU A 223 -0.57 -32.26 7.24
CA LEU A 223 -0.71 -31.70 5.90
C LEU A 223 0.65 -31.26 5.33
N GLU A 224 1.49 -30.64 6.16
CA GLU A 224 2.85 -30.24 5.78
C GLU A 224 3.75 -31.44 5.51
N ARG A 225 3.72 -32.46 6.38
CA ARG A 225 4.60 -33.62 6.30
C ARG A 225 4.24 -34.55 5.15
N GLU A 226 2.95 -34.84 4.98
CA GLU A 226 2.47 -35.90 4.08
C GLU A 226 2.09 -35.38 2.70
N LYS A 227 1.64 -34.12 2.61
CA LYS A 227 1.23 -33.50 1.35
C LYS A 227 2.16 -32.40 0.87
N GLY A 228 3.13 -31.98 1.69
CA GLY A 228 4.01 -30.87 1.34
C GLY A 228 3.23 -29.56 1.17
N ILE A 229 2.11 -29.38 1.86
CA ILE A 229 1.31 -28.16 1.80
C ILE A 229 1.50 -27.39 3.10
N VAL A 230 2.13 -26.22 3.00
CA VAL A 230 2.34 -25.32 4.13
C VAL A 230 1.29 -24.23 4.09
N VAL A 231 0.56 -23.99 5.18
CA VAL A 231 -0.44 -22.92 5.28
C VAL A 231 -0.11 -22.03 6.46
N ARG A 232 0.10 -20.73 6.23
CA ARG A 232 0.41 -19.76 7.31
C ARG A 232 -0.35 -18.46 7.14
N PHE A 233 -0.80 -17.87 8.25
CA PHE A 233 -1.22 -16.48 8.29
C PHE A 233 -0.01 -15.57 8.19
N MET A 234 0.09 -14.77 7.13
CA MET A 234 1.20 -13.85 6.95
C MET A 234 0.90 -12.50 7.59
N ILE A 235 1.73 -12.10 8.54
CA ILE A 235 1.56 -10.87 9.31
C ILE A 235 2.90 -10.20 9.59
N GLY A 236 2.95 -8.90 9.40
CA GLY A 236 4.07 -8.06 9.79
C GLY A 236 4.08 -7.76 11.29
N HIS A 237 4.77 -6.69 11.65
CA HIS A 237 4.84 -6.15 12.99
C HIS A 237 4.31 -4.71 13.02
N SER A 238 3.97 -4.21 14.20
CA SER A 238 3.60 -2.81 14.33
C SER A 238 4.84 -1.91 14.15
N ALA A 239 4.61 -0.61 13.91
CA ALA A 239 5.69 0.38 13.81
C ALA A 239 6.44 0.56 15.13
N THR A 240 5.79 0.28 16.26
CA THR A 240 6.38 0.41 17.60
C THR A 240 6.76 -0.97 18.13
N SER A 241 8.04 -1.19 18.38
CA SER A 241 8.51 -2.46 18.93
C SER A 241 7.76 -2.83 20.22
N ASN A 242 7.36 -4.10 20.33
CA ASN A 242 6.68 -4.68 21.49
C ASN A 242 5.33 -4.00 21.84
N SER A 243 4.57 -3.60 20.82
CA SER A 243 3.22 -3.04 20.99
C SER A 243 2.23 -4.06 21.54
N ILE A 244 1.08 -3.58 22.03
CA ILE A 244 -0.04 -4.45 22.45
C ILE A 244 -0.52 -5.33 21.29
N LEU A 245 -0.48 -4.80 20.07
CA LEU A 245 -0.89 -5.54 18.86
C LEU A 245 0.08 -6.70 18.58
N ASP A 246 1.39 -6.47 18.72
CA ASP A 246 2.40 -7.51 18.54
C ASP A 246 2.27 -8.60 19.60
N ARG A 247 2.10 -8.22 20.87
CA ARG A 247 1.89 -9.20 21.96
C ARG A 247 0.62 -10.02 21.79
N ALA A 248 -0.43 -9.44 21.24
CA ALA A 248 -1.67 -10.18 20.93
C ALA A 248 -1.44 -11.24 19.84
N ILE A 249 -0.63 -10.91 18.82
CA ILE A 249 -0.23 -11.89 17.80
C ILE A 249 0.69 -12.95 18.39
N ASP A 250 1.66 -12.59 19.23
CA ASP A 250 2.57 -13.55 19.86
C ASP A 250 1.81 -14.53 20.77
N SER A 251 0.81 -14.03 21.51
CA SER A 251 -0.10 -14.87 22.29
C SER A 251 -0.91 -15.81 21.41
N GLU A 252 -1.40 -15.36 20.25
CA GLU A 252 -2.12 -16.22 19.31
C GLU A 252 -1.22 -17.28 18.68
N ASP A 253 -0.04 -16.88 18.22
CA ASP A 253 0.94 -17.79 17.63
C ASP A 253 1.42 -18.84 18.64
N SER A 254 1.52 -18.48 19.92
CA SER A 254 1.82 -19.45 20.99
C SER A 254 0.80 -20.59 21.08
N GLN A 255 -0.46 -20.33 20.72
CA GLN A 255 -1.55 -21.29 20.80
C GLN A 255 -1.70 -22.09 19.51
N HIS A 256 -1.64 -21.42 18.36
CA HIS A 256 -1.99 -22.03 17.07
C HIS A 256 -0.79 -22.42 16.20
N LYS A 257 0.38 -21.78 16.39
CA LYS A 257 1.63 -22.07 15.67
C LYS A 257 1.51 -22.01 14.14
N ASP A 258 0.66 -21.11 13.66
CA ASP A 258 0.24 -21.03 12.27
C ASP A 258 0.52 -19.68 11.62
N PHE A 259 1.36 -18.84 12.22
CA PHE A 259 1.81 -17.58 11.61
C PHE A 259 3.12 -17.71 10.84
N LEU A 260 3.25 -16.85 9.82
CA LEU A 260 4.51 -16.45 9.21
C LEU A 260 4.72 -14.97 9.53
N ARG A 261 5.63 -14.70 10.47
CA ARG A 261 6.03 -13.33 10.83
C ARG A 261 6.91 -12.76 9.72
N LEU A 262 6.55 -11.58 9.22
CA LEU A 262 7.24 -10.88 8.16
C LEU A 262 8.01 -9.68 8.73
N GLU A 263 9.20 -9.42 8.19
CA GLU A 263 9.92 -8.16 8.42
C GLU A 263 9.27 -7.05 7.59
N HIS A 264 8.15 -6.57 8.10
CA HIS A 264 7.25 -5.66 7.42
C HIS A 264 6.44 -4.88 8.46
N VAL A 265 6.47 -3.55 8.37
CA VAL A 265 5.61 -2.71 9.19
C VAL A 265 4.20 -2.71 8.58
N GLU A 266 3.22 -3.23 9.31
CA GLU A 266 1.82 -3.23 8.89
C GLU A 266 1.28 -1.80 8.74
N GLY A 267 0.55 -1.55 7.64
CA GLY A 267 -0.01 -0.24 7.35
C GLY A 267 -1.12 -0.32 6.30
N TYR A 268 -1.98 0.71 6.27
CA TYR A 268 -3.16 0.74 5.40
C TYR A 268 -2.83 0.68 3.90
N HIS A 269 -1.69 1.25 3.49
CA HIS A 269 -1.24 1.32 2.09
C HIS A 269 -0.01 0.45 1.79
N GLU A 270 0.26 -0.56 2.62
CA GLU A 270 1.49 -1.34 2.55
C GLU A 270 1.31 -2.77 2.01
N LEU A 271 0.12 -3.11 1.49
CA LEU A 271 -0.19 -4.45 0.99
C LEU A 271 0.78 -4.94 -0.10
N SER A 272 1.11 -4.11 -1.09
CA SER A 272 2.06 -4.45 -2.15
C SER A 272 3.47 -4.72 -1.59
N ALA A 273 3.87 -3.99 -0.54
CA ALA A 273 5.14 -4.24 0.16
C ALA A 273 5.10 -5.55 0.94
N LYS A 274 3.98 -5.81 1.63
CA LYS A 274 3.74 -7.04 2.39
C LYS A 274 3.81 -8.28 1.50
N THR A 275 3.13 -8.28 0.36
CA THR A 275 3.20 -9.38 -0.62
C THR A 275 4.63 -9.62 -1.10
N LYS A 276 5.36 -8.54 -1.39
CA LYS A 276 6.76 -8.63 -1.82
C LYS A 276 7.65 -9.26 -0.73
N THR A 277 7.47 -8.85 0.53
CA THR A 277 8.16 -9.44 1.69
C THR A 277 7.75 -10.90 1.89
N PHE A 278 6.46 -11.24 1.75
CA PHE A 278 5.97 -12.61 1.86
C PHE A 278 6.71 -13.56 0.91
N PHE A 279 6.74 -13.28 -0.39
CA PHE A 279 7.42 -14.16 -1.34
C PHE A 279 8.92 -14.29 -1.04
N SER A 280 9.58 -13.20 -0.65
CA SER A 280 11.00 -13.21 -0.28
C SER A 280 11.25 -14.09 0.96
N THR A 281 10.46 -13.92 2.02
CA THR A 281 10.55 -14.72 3.24
C THR A 281 10.22 -16.19 2.98
N ALA A 282 9.18 -16.47 2.18
CA ALA A 282 8.75 -17.82 1.88
C ALA A 282 9.81 -18.59 1.06
N VAL A 283 10.43 -17.95 0.05
CA VAL A 283 11.52 -18.54 -0.74
C VAL A 283 12.77 -18.77 0.10
N ALA A 284 13.05 -17.90 1.08
CA ALA A 284 14.16 -18.08 2.01
C ALA A 284 13.94 -19.28 2.95
N LYS A 285 12.69 -19.55 3.36
CA LYS A 285 12.36 -20.58 4.35
C LYS A 285 12.04 -21.96 3.75
N TRP A 286 11.43 -22.01 2.57
CA TRP A 286 10.99 -23.25 1.93
C TRP A 286 11.45 -23.33 0.48
N ASP A 287 11.73 -24.55 0.03
CA ASP A 287 11.93 -24.87 -1.38
C ASP A 287 10.61 -25.44 -1.96
N ALA A 288 9.68 -24.55 -2.34
CA ALA A 288 8.35 -24.93 -2.80
C ALA A 288 8.25 -24.91 -4.33
N GLU A 289 7.42 -25.77 -4.92
CA GLU A 289 7.11 -25.72 -6.36
C GLU A 289 6.21 -24.51 -6.68
N PHE A 290 5.24 -24.24 -5.81
CA PHE A 290 4.32 -23.10 -5.92
C PHE A 290 4.23 -22.28 -4.63
N TYR A 291 4.04 -20.97 -4.79
CA TYR A 291 3.77 -20.04 -3.71
C TYR A 291 2.42 -19.37 -3.98
N VAL A 292 1.51 -19.45 -3.01
CA VAL A 292 0.12 -19.02 -3.12
C VAL A 292 -0.13 -17.89 -2.14
N LYS A 293 -0.78 -16.83 -2.59
CA LYS A 293 -1.33 -15.79 -1.72
C LYS A 293 -2.85 -15.90 -1.73
N VAL A 294 -3.47 -15.77 -0.56
CA VAL A 294 -4.92 -15.74 -0.38
C VAL A 294 -5.31 -14.70 0.66
N ASP A 295 -6.48 -14.06 0.53
CA ASP A 295 -7.01 -13.15 1.56
C ASP A 295 -7.76 -13.91 2.68
N ASP A 296 -7.79 -13.34 3.90
CA ASP A 296 -8.42 -13.96 5.08
C ASP A 296 -9.96 -13.96 5.07
N ASP A 297 -10.58 -13.46 4.00
CA ASP A 297 -12.02 -13.53 3.75
C ASP A 297 -12.37 -14.33 2.49
N VAL A 298 -11.54 -15.29 2.10
CA VAL A 298 -11.78 -16.21 0.97
C VAL A 298 -11.96 -17.65 1.46
N HIS A 299 -12.91 -18.39 0.89
CA HIS A 299 -13.03 -19.84 1.09
C HIS A 299 -12.21 -20.57 0.02
N VAL A 300 -11.43 -21.57 0.45
CA VAL A 300 -10.53 -22.35 -0.42
C VAL A 300 -10.78 -23.84 -0.23
N ASN A 301 -10.78 -24.57 -1.34
CA ASN A 301 -10.77 -26.03 -1.37
C ASN A 301 -9.34 -26.52 -1.63
N LEU A 302 -8.65 -27.00 -0.58
CA LEU A 302 -7.20 -27.27 -0.61
C LEU A 302 -6.78 -28.40 -1.55
N GLY A 303 -7.53 -29.50 -1.60
CA GLY A 303 -7.31 -30.63 -2.51
C GLY A 303 -7.56 -30.24 -3.96
N THR A 304 -8.59 -29.43 -4.21
CA THR A 304 -8.90 -28.88 -5.54
C THR A 304 -7.82 -27.90 -6.00
N LEU A 305 -7.35 -27.02 -5.10
CA LEU A 305 -6.20 -26.14 -5.35
C LEU A 305 -4.95 -26.96 -5.68
N ALA A 306 -4.62 -27.95 -4.84
CA ALA A 306 -3.44 -28.77 -5.01
C ALA A 306 -3.45 -29.52 -6.35
N SER A 307 -4.58 -30.16 -6.67
CA SER A 307 -4.78 -30.87 -7.93
C SER A 307 -4.68 -29.92 -9.13
N THR A 308 -5.15 -28.69 -9.00
CA THR A 308 -5.07 -27.67 -10.04
C THR A 308 -3.63 -27.23 -10.31
N LEU A 309 -2.87 -26.93 -9.27
CA LEU A 309 -1.45 -26.56 -9.41
C LEU A 309 -0.59 -27.74 -9.92
N ALA A 310 -0.92 -28.97 -9.53
CA ALA A 310 -0.21 -30.17 -9.96
C ALA A 310 -0.20 -30.34 -11.49
N ARG A 311 -1.31 -29.98 -12.16
CA ARG A 311 -1.43 -30.00 -13.64
C ARG A 311 -0.46 -29.04 -14.35
N HIS A 312 0.16 -28.13 -13.61
CA HIS A 312 1.02 -27.07 -14.16
C HIS A 312 2.49 -27.20 -13.72
N ARG A 313 2.87 -28.26 -13.00
CA ARG A 313 4.25 -28.49 -12.53
C ARG A 313 5.31 -28.49 -13.64
N SER A 314 4.97 -29.02 -14.82
CA SER A 314 5.90 -29.13 -15.94
C SER A 314 6.07 -27.83 -16.73
N LYS A 315 5.26 -26.80 -16.45
CA LYS A 315 5.33 -25.52 -17.14
C LYS A 315 6.33 -24.60 -16.44
N PRO A 316 7.24 -23.94 -17.16
CA PRO A 316 8.10 -22.92 -16.58
C PRO A 316 7.29 -21.67 -16.25
N ARG A 317 7.74 -20.89 -15.26
CA ARG A 317 7.22 -19.54 -14.94
C ARG A 317 5.70 -19.41 -14.97
N VAL A 318 5.00 -20.26 -14.22
CA VAL A 318 3.53 -20.22 -14.11
C VAL A 318 3.08 -19.08 -13.20
N TYR A 319 2.12 -18.29 -13.69
CA TYR A 319 1.29 -17.37 -12.91
C TYR A 319 -0.17 -17.72 -13.15
N ILE A 320 -0.85 -18.22 -12.11
CA ILE A 320 -2.22 -18.75 -12.20
C ILE A 320 -3.15 -18.04 -11.23
N GLY A 321 -4.36 -17.77 -11.71
CA GLY A 321 -5.46 -17.19 -10.96
C GLY A 321 -6.62 -16.88 -11.88
N CYS A 322 -7.64 -16.22 -11.36
CA CYS A 322 -8.71 -15.67 -12.18
C CYS A 322 -8.22 -14.37 -12.83
N MET A 323 -7.87 -14.43 -14.11
CA MET A 323 -7.19 -13.35 -14.80
C MET A 323 -8.18 -12.29 -15.24
N LYS A 324 -7.92 -11.03 -14.89
CA LYS A 324 -8.75 -9.89 -15.24
C LYS A 324 -7.95 -8.78 -15.89
N SER A 325 -8.67 -7.89 -16.55
CA SER A 325 -8.21 -6.56 -16.94
C SER A 325 -9.39 -5.60 -16.75
N GLY A 326 -9.15 -4.50 -16.03
CA GLY A 326 -10.17 -3.54 -15.64
C GLY A 326 -9.69 -2.11 -15.81
N PRO A 327 -10.59 -1.13 -15.75
CA PRO A 327 -10.22 0.28 -15.90
C PRO A 327 -9.21 0.68 -14.83
N VAL A 328 -8.23 1.49 -15.22
CA VAL A 328 -7.29 2.10 -14.26
C VAL A 328 -8.07 3.03 -13.34
N LEU A 329 -7.84 2.91 -12.03
CA LEU A 329 -8.59 3.64 -11.01
C LEU A 329 -8.00 5.04 -10.80
N ALA A 330 -8.16 5.91 -11.79
CA ALA A 330 -7.57 7.26 -11.81
C ALA A 330 -8.32 8.30 -10.96
N GLN A 331 -9.54 8.02 -10.50
CA GLN A 331 -10.35 8.98 -9.76
C GLN A 331 -9.98 8.98 -8.26
N LYS A 332 -9.68 10.15 -7.68
CA LYS A 332 -9.23 10.28 -6.27
C LYS A 332 -10.23 9.81 -5.21
N ASN A 333 -11.52 9.71 -5.55
CA ASN A 333 -12.60 9.36 -4.63
C ASN A 333 -12.88 7.85 -4.56
N VAL A 334 -12.18 7.03 -5.33
CA VAL A 334 -12.33 5.57 -5.25
C VAL A 334 -11.33 4.99 -4.25
N LYS A 335 -11.75 3.94 -3.52
CA LYS A 335 -10.97 3.32 -2.42
C LYS A 335 -9.54 2.94 -2.83
N TYR A 336 -9.36 2.50 -4.06
CA TYR A 336 -8.09 2.01 -4.59
C TYR A 336 -7.54 2.91 -5.70
N HIS A 337 -7.73 4.22 -5.55
CA HIS A 337 -7.16 5.22 -6.45
C HIS A 337 -5.66 4.96 -6.63
N GLU A 338 -5.23 4.90 -7.89
CA GLU A 338 -3.83 4.73 -8.27
C GLU A 338 -3.20 6.11 -8.51
N PRO A 339 -2.36 6.65 -7.61
CA PRO A 339 -1.78 7.98 -7.76
C PRO A 339 -0.92 8.12 -9.02
N GLU A 340 -0.34 7.02 -9.48
CA GLU A 340 0.50 6.95 -10.67
C GLU A 340 -0.25 6.37 -11.88
N TYR A 341 -1.57 6.59 -11.95
CA TYR A 341 -2.44 6.09 -13.04
C TYR A 341 -1.92 6.46 -14.44
N TRP A 342 -1.24 7.60 -14.55
CA TRP A 342 -0.65 8.10 -15.80
C TRP A 342 0.43 7.17 -16.39
N LYS A 343 1.03 6.27 -15.58
CA LYS A 343 1.98 5.26 -16.05
C LYS A 343 1.31 4.15 -16.88
N PHE A 344 0.00 4.01 -16.79
CA PHE A 344 -0.78 3.03 -17.55
C PHE A 344 -1.27 3.58 -18.90
N GLY A 345 -0.78 4.76 -19.29
CA GLY A 345 -1.09 5.43 -20.55
C GLY A 345 -2.23 6.45 -20.40
N GLU A 346 -3.10 6.51 -21.40
CA GLU A 346 -4.12 7.55 -21.51
C GLU A 346 -5.40 7.23 -20.74
N GLU A 347 -6.27 8.24 -20.60
CA GLU A 347 -7.57 8.07 -19.96
C GLU A 347 -8.42 7.02 -20.70
N GLY A 348 -9.04 6.11 -19.93
CA GLY A 348 -9.79 4.98 -20.48
C GLY A 348 -8.96 3.70 -20.66
N ASN A 349 -7.64 3.76 -20.47
CA ASN A 349 -6.81 2.57 -20.45
C ASN A 349 -7.18 1.63 -19.30
N LYS A 350 -6.86 0.35 -19.53
CA LYS A 350 -7.04 -0.72 -18.56
C LYS A 350 -5.70 -1.12 -17.99
N TYR A 351 -5.72 -1.65 -16.77
CA TYR A 351 -4.57 -2.38 -16.25
C TYR A 351 -4.21 -3.53 -17.21
N PHE A 352 -2.91 -3.86 -17.28
CA PHE A 352 -2.45 -5.09 -17.92
C PHE A 352 -3.17 -6.31 -17.32
N ARG A 353 -3.17 -7.43 -18.03
CA ARG A 353 -3.81 -8.65 -17.54
C ARG A 353 -3.08 -9.16 -16.29
N HIS A 354 -3.81 -9.36 -15.20
CA HIS A 354 -3.30 -9.86 -13.91
C HIS A 354 -4.36 -10.72 -13.23
N ALA A 355 -3.95 -11.64 -12.36
CA ALA A 355 -4.85 -12.40 -11.50
C ALA A 355 -5.51 -11.49 -10.46
N THR A 356 -6.75 -11.80 -10.06
CA THR A 356 -7.44 -11.07 -9.01
C THR A 356 -6.77 -11.26 -7.64
N GLY A 357 -6.80 -10.22 -6.79
CA GLY A 357 -6.09 -10.22 -5.51
C GLY A 357 -6.58 -11.22 -4.46
N GLN A 358 -7.80 -11.76 -4.56
CA GLN A 358 -8.35 -12.67 -3.55
C GLN A 358 -7.53 -13.95 -3.40
N ILE A 359 -7.08 -14.51 -4.53
CA ILE A 359 -6.20 -15.69 -4.55
C ILE A 359 -5.46 -15.77 -5.88
N TYR A 360 -4.17 -16.09 -5.82
CA TYR A 360 -3.35 -16.43 -6.98
C TYR A 360 -2.16 -17.29 -6.55
N ALA A 361 -1.56 -18.01 -7.49
CA ALA A 361 -0.34 -18.77 -7.28
C ALA A 361 0.71 -18.45 -8.34
N ILE A 362 1.96 -18.50 -7.92
CA ILE A 362 3.12 -18.35 -8.79
C ILE A 362 4.09 -19.51 -8.58
N SER A 363 4.75 -19.93 -9.65
CA SER A 363 5.82 -20.93 -9.60
C SER A 363 7.04 -20.44 -8.81
N LYS A 364 7.86 -21.39 -8.36
CA LYS A 364 9.14 -21.13 -7.71
C LYS A 364 10.02 -20.10 -8.41
N GLU A 365 10.09 -20.17 -9.73
CA GLU A 365 10.95 -19.29 -10.54
C GLU A 365 10.51 -17.83 -10.42
N LEU A 366 9.21 -17.56 -10.48
CA LEU A 366 8.65 -16.22 -10.31
C LEU A 366 8.77 -15.72 -8.87
N ALA A 367 8.54 -16.58 -7.87
CA ALA A 367 8.75 -16.21 -6.47
C ALA A 367 10.23 -15.88 -6.20
N THR A 368 11.15 -16.65 -6.77
CA THR A 368 12.60 -16.40 -6.69
C THR A 368 12.97 -15.10 -7.39
N TYR A 369 12.39 -14.82 -8.57
CA TYR A 369 12.57 -13.54 -9.25
C TYR A 369 12.15 -12.37 -8.38
N ILE A 370 10.99 -12.46 -7.70
CA ILE A 370 10.54 -11.43 -6.76
C ILE A 370 11.55 -11.23 -5.64
N SER A 371 12.02 -12.32 -5.03
CA SER A 371 12.99 -12.28 -3.93
C SER A 371 14.31 -11.62 -4.33
N LEU A 372 14.82 -11.93 -5.52
CA LEU A 372 16.11 -11.41 -6.01
C LEU A 372 16.01 -9.94 -6.44
N ASN A 373 14.86 -9.51 -6.97
CA ASN A 373 14.69 -8.18 -7.54
C ASN A 373 13.89 -7.23 -6.64
N GLN A 374 13.64 -7.62 -5.39
CA GLN A 374 12.82 -6.88 -4.43
C GLN A 374 13.08 -5.36 -4.40
N PRO A 375 14.33 -4.85 -4.42
CA PRO A 375 14.60 -3.41 -4.33
C PRO A 375 14.09 -2.60 -5.53
N ILE A 376 13.99 -3.20 -6.72
CA ILE A 376 13.60 -2.52 -7.97
C ILE A 376 12.13 -2.75 -8.34
N LEU A 377 11.46 -3.70 -7.70
CA LEU A 377 10.05 -3.99 -7.94
C LEU A 377 9.16 -2.87 -7.41
N HIS A 378 8.53 -2.17 -8.35
CA HIS A 378 7.66 -1.03 -8.09
C HIS A 378 6.35 -1.46 -7.44
N LYS A 379 5.82 -0.64 -6.53
CA LYS A 379 4.58 -0.90 -5.78
C LYS A 379 3.51 0.07 -6.26
N TYR A 380 2.47 -0.45 -6.90
CA TYR A 380 1.23 0.26 -7.18
C TYR A 380 0.29 0.20 -5.96
N ALA A 381 -0.74 1.04 -5.95
CA ALA A 381 -1.73 1.09 -4.88
C ALA A 381 -2.54 -0.22 -4.75
N ASN A 382 -2.76 -0.89 -5.88
CA ASN A 382 -3.38 -2.20 -5.94
C ASN A 382 -2.29 -3.28 -5.89
N GLU A 383 -2.41 -4.20 -4.93
CA GLU A 383 -1.43 -5.26 -4.69
C GLU A 383 -1.38 -6.30 -5.83
N ASP A 384 -2.54 -6.68 -6.34
CA ASP A 384 -2.68 -7.61 -7.48
C ASP A 384 -2.17 -7.01 -8.79
N VAL A 385 -2.40 -5.71 -9.01
CA VAL A 385 -1.77 -4.95 -10.09
C VAL A 385 -0.24 -4.94 -9.91
N SER A 386 0.27 -4.66 -8.70
CA SER A 386 1.71 -4.67 -8.45
C SER A 386 2.36 -5.99 -8.85
N LEU A 387 1.77 -7.12 -8.44
CA LEU A 387 2.26 -8.43 -8.80
C LEU A 387 2.29 -8.64 -10.32
N GLY A 388 1.21 -8.34 -11.03
CA GLY A 388 1.17 -8.51 -12.48
C GLY A 388 2.19 -7.63 -13.22
N ALA A 389 2.47 -6.42 -12.71
CA ALA A 389 3.48 -5.53 -13.29
C ALA A 389 4.89 -6.13 -13.22
N TRP A 390 5.20 -6.88 -12.16
CA TRP A 390 6.52 -7.49 -11.99
C TRP A 390 6.81 -8.56 -13.04
N PHE A 391 5.78 -9.11 -13.68
CA PHE A 391 5.87 -10.19 -14.64
C PHE A 391 5.71 -9.76 -16.10
N ILE A 392 5.29 -8.52 -16.36
CA ILE A 392 4.96 -8.05 -17.72
C ILE A 392 6.14 -8.13 -18.71
N GLY A 393 7.37 -7.95 -18.21
CA GLY A 393 8.60 -8.03 -19.01
C GLY A 393 9.22 -9.43 -19.06
N LEU A 394 8.57 -10.43 -18.47
CA LEU A 394 9.05 -11.80 -18.38
C LEU A 394 8.21 -12.72 -19.29
N GLU A 395 8.81 -13.82 -19.74
CA GLU A 395 8.10 -14.86 -20.50
C GLU A 395 7.31 -15.76 -19.55
N VAL A 396 6.16 -15.28 -19.06
CA VAL A 396 5.30 -15.94 -18.05
C VAL A 396 4.10 -16.63 -18.69
N GLU A 397 3.85 -17.87 -18.25
CA GLU A 397 2.63 -18.61 -18.54
C GLU A 397 1.49 -18.10 -17.66
N HIS A 398 0.67 -17.20 -18.22
CA HIS A 398 -0.54 -16.70 -17.55
C HIS A 398 -1.69 -17.70 -17.73
N ILE A 399 -2.09 -18.35 -16.64
CA ILE A 399 -3.17 -19.32 -16.63
C ILE A 399 -4.41 -18.67 -16.03
N ASP A 400 -5.44 -18.54 -16.86
CA ASP A 400 -6.75 -18.02 -16.46
C ASP A 400 -7.66 -19.16 -15.98
N ASP A 401 -7.75 -19.35 -14.67
CA ASP A 401 -8.54 -20.39 -14.04
C ASP A 401 -9.73 -19.80 -13.27
N HIS A 402 -10.92 -19.90 -13.87
CA HIS A 402 -12.16 -19.37 -13.31
C HIS A 402 -12.64 -20.14 -12.07
N SER A 403 -12.11 -21.34 -11.79
CA SER A 403 -12.42 -22.05 -10.55
C SER A 403 -11.83 -21.33 -9.33
N MET A 404 -10.87 -20.41 -9.52
CA MET A 404 -10.26 -19.59 -8.46
C MET A 404 -11.07 -18.31 -8.15
N CYS A 405 -12.24 -18.10 -8.75
CA CYS A 405 -13.08 -16.91 -8.52
C CYS A 405 -14.59 -17.17 -8.63
N CYS A 406 -15.04 -18.32 -8.14
CA CYS A 406 -16.47 -18.59 -8.08
C CYS A 406 -17.19 -17.66 -7.10
N GLY A 407 -18.45 -17.35 -7.39
CA GLY A 407 -19.33 -16.69 -6.44
C GLY A 407 -19.65 -17.61 -5.26
N THR A 408 -19.94 -17.02 -4.09
CA THR A 408 -20.50 -17.78 -2.96
C THR A 408 -21.89 -18.35 -3.33
N PRO A 409 -22.52 -19.22 -2.50
CA PRO A 409 -23.81 -19.83 -2.84
C PRO A 409 -24.85 -18.80 -3.32
N PRO A 410 -25.57 -19.10 -4.42
CA PRO A 410 -25.73 -20.44 -5.00
C PRO A 410 -24.66 -20.89 -6.01
N ASP A 411 -23.78 -20.01 -6.50
CA ASP A 411 -22.89 -20.30 -7.64
C ASP A 411 -21.93 -21.48 -7.38
N CYS A 412 -21.04 -21.36 -6.39
CA CYS A 412 -20.10 -22.44 -6.06
C CYS A 412 -20.80 -23.75 -5.66
N ALA A 413 -22.02 -23.68 -5.10
CA ALA A 413 -22.77 -24.85 -4.68
C ALA A 413 -23.32 -25.62 -5.89
N TRP A 414 -23.86 -24.92 -6.89
CA TRP A 414 -24.30 -25.54 -8.13
C TRP A 414 -23.14 -26.13 -8.93
N LYS A 415 -22.00 -25.42 -8.98
CA LYS A 415 -20.78 -25.93 -9.61
C LYS A 415 -20.26 -27.20 -8.93
N ALA A 416 -20.22 -27.24 -7.60
CA ALA A 416 -19.86 -28.44 -6.85
C ALA A 416 -20.81 -29.62 -7.14
N GLN A 417 -22.13 -29.38 -7.21
CA GLN A 417 -23.11 -30.41 -7.57
C GLN A 417 -22.92 -30.95 -9.00
N ALA A 418 -22.43 -30.11 -9.93
CA ALA A 418 -22.10 -30.51 -11.29
C ALA A 418 -20.74 -31.22 -11.43
N GLY A 419 -20.00 -31.40 -10.33
CA GLY A 419 -18.64 -31.97 -10.34
C GLY A 419 -17.53 -30.97 -10.71
N GLU A 420 -17.87 -29.69 -10.88
CA GLU A 420 -16.93 -28.60 -11.14
C GLU A 420 -16.59 -27.87 -9.83
N VAL A 421 -16.01 -28.57 -8.86
CA VAL A 421 -15.67 -27.98 -7.56
C VAL A 421 -14.72 -26.79 -7.76
N CYS A 422 -15.08 -25.63 -7.20
CA CYS A 422 -14.26 -24.42 -7.28
C CYS A 422 -13.03 -24.53 -6.39
N VAL A 423 -11.90 -24.00 -6.84
CA VAL A 423 -10.70 -23.81 -6.01
C VAL A 423 -10.96 -22.78 -4.92
N ALA A 424 -11.62 -21.67 -5.26
CA ALA A 424 -11.94 -20.61 -4.30
C ALA A 424 -13.29 -19.96 -4.57
N SER A 425 -13.93 -19.49 -3.50
CA SER A 425 -15.24 -18.84 -3.53
C SER A 425 -15.24 -17.54 -2.73
N PHE A 426 -15.73 -16.45 -3.33
CA PHE A 426 -15.87 -15.13 -2.69
C PHE A 426 -16.92 -14.25 -3.39
N ASP A 427 -17.26 -13.10 -2.79
CA ASP A 427 -18.22 -12.14 -3.35
C ASP A 427 -17.51 -10.93 -3.98
N TRP A 428 -17.79 -10.67 -5.26
CA TRP A 428 -17.24 -9.49 -5.96
C TRP A 428 -17.63 -8.16 -5.30
N SER A 429 -18.82 -8.07 -4.70
CA SER A 429 -19.36 -6.84 -4.12
C SER A 429 -18.55 -6.27 -2.95
N CYS A 430 -17.81 -7.12 -2.23
CA CYS A 430 -16.96 -6.69 -1.11
C CYS A 430 -15.50 -7.14 -1.28
N SER A 431 -15.15 -7.68 -2.46
CA SER A 431 -13.79 -8.12 -2.79
C SER A 431 -13.26 -9.21 -1.84
N GLY A 432 -14.15 -10.13 -1.45
CA GLY A 432 -13.97 -11.17 -0.43
C GLY A 432 -15.35 -11.75 -0.08
N ILE A 433 -15.48 -12.64 0.89
CA ILE A 433 -16.80 -13.07 1.39
C ILE A 433 -17.39 -11.95 2.24
N CYS A 434 -18.57 -11.45 1.88
CA CYS A 434 -19.18 -10.36 2.64
C CYS A 434 -19.60 -10.89 4.00
N LYS A 435 -19.28 -10.16 5.08
CA LYS A 435 -19.47 -10.63 6.48
C LYS A 435 -18.81 -12.00 6.68
N SER A 436 -17.53 -12.10 6.31
CA SER A 436 -16.80 -13.37 6.26
C SER A 436 -16.77 -14.12 7.58
N VAL A 437 -16.65 -13.43 8.71
CA VAL A 437 -16.67 -14.03 10.05
C VAL A 437 -17.90 -14.92 10.25
N GLU A 438 -19.07 -14.48 9.79
CA GLU A 438 -20.31 -15.24 9.94
C GLU A 438 -20.59 -16.14 8.74
N ARG A 439 -20.25 -15.71 7.52
CA ARG A 439 -20.68 -16.38 6.29
C ARG A 439 -19.73 -17.46 5.78
N ILE A 440 -18.44 -17.42 6.11
CA ILE A 440 -17.48 -18.39 5.56
C ILE A 440 -17.83 -19.82 5.94
N LYS A 441 -18.40 -20.05 7.13
CA LYS A 441 -18.90 -21.35 7.56
C LYS A 441 -20.02 -21.88 6.67
N PHE A 442 -21.02 -21.04 6.38
CA PHE A 442 -22.10 -21.40 5.45
C PHE A 442 -21.57 -21.65 4.04
N VAL A 443 -20.60 -20.84 3.56
CA VAL A 443 -19.97 -21.07 2.25
C VAL A 443 -19.23 -22.42 2.24
N HIS A 444 -18.46 -22.72 3.29
CA HIS A 444 -17.74 -23.96 3.42
C HIS A 444 -18.67 -25.18 3.47
N GLU A 445 -19.79 -25.12 4.21
CA GLU A 445 -20.78 -26.20 4.24
C GLU A 445 -21.46 -26.47 2.88
N LYS A 446 -21.53 -25.48 1.99
CA LYS A 446 -22.20 -25.59 0.69
C LYS A 446 -21.27 -25.81 -0.49
N CYS A 447 -20.03 -25.34 -0.38
CA CYS A 447 -19.06 -25.31 -1.48
C CYS A 447 -17.74 -25.99 -1.13
N GLY A 448 -17.59 -26.43 0.11
CA GLY A 448 -16.45 -27.20 0.57
C GLY A 448 -16.30 -28.51 -0.19
N GLU A 449 -15.07 -28.83 -0.55
CA GLU A 449 -14.70 -30.21 -0.84
C GLU A 449 -14.86 -31.06 0.42
N GLY A 450 -15.15 -32.36 0.29
CA GLY A 450 -15.27 -33.22 1.47
C GLY A 450 -13.95 -33.30 2.25
N ASP A 451 -14.01 -33.48 3.58
CA ASP A 451 -12.85 -33.46 4.49
C ASP A 451 -11.68 -34.37 4.08
N GLY A 452 -11.98 -35.45 3.34
CA GLY A 452 -10.99 -36.39 2.82
C GLY A 452 -10.26 -35.93 1.55
N SER A 453 -10.73 -34.89 0.86
CA SER A 453 -10.32 -34.56 -0.51
C SER A 453 -8.84 -34.20 -0.62
N VAL A 454 -8.33 -33.39 0.30
CA VAL A 454 -6.90 -33.04 0.33
C VAL A 454 -6.02 -34.26 0.65
N TRP A 455 -6.55 -35.24 1.41
CA TRP A 455 -5.83 -36.45 1.82
C TRP A 455 -5.85 -37.53 0.74
N SER A 456 -6.94 -37.64 -0.03
CA SER A 456 -7.09 -38.58 -1.13
C SER A 456 -6.50 -38.08 -2.44
N ALA A 457 -6.31 -36.77 -2.59
CA ALA A 457 -5.70 -36.19 -3.78
C ALA A 457 -4.29 -36.75 -4.00
N VAL A 458 -4.06 -37.31 -5.19
CA VAL A 458 -2.77 -37.78 -5.68
C VAL A 458 -2.27 -36.72 -6.65
N PHE A 459 -1.20 -36.03 -6.26
CA PHE A 459 -0.56 -35.00 -7.07
C PHE A 459 0.94 -35.15 -7.14
#